data_AF-A0A7Y0PPI1-F1
#
_entry.id   AF-A0A7Y0PPI1-F1
#
_cell.length_a   1.000
_cell.length_b   1.000
_cell.length_c   1.000
_cell.angle_alpha   90.00
_cell.angle_beta   90.00
_cell.angle_gamma   90.00
#
_symmetry.space_group_name_H-M   'P 1'
#
loop_
_entity.id
_entity.type
_entity.pdbx_description
1 polymer ?
#
loop_
_entity_poly.entity_id
_entity_poly.type
_entity_poly.pdbx_seq_one_letter_code
_entity_poly.pdbx_strand_id
1 'polypeptide(L)' 'MMKKLKIYMENGDFVIEHVNSFGHSTKRSFLSESGLKESLDSYAAVIDQYELEVSDELWAMVINYVSSEEFQRK' A
#
# COMPACT_ATOMS: atom_id res chain seq x y z
N MET A 1 -11.44 14.19 6.38
CA MET A 1 -10.99 13.45 5.19
C MET A 1 -10.24 12.20 5.65
N MET A 2 -10.49 11.05 5.04
CA MET A 2 -9.76 9.80 5.32
C MET A 2 -8.30 9.92 4.86
N LYS A 3 -7.42 9.15 5.50
CA LYS A 3 -6.05 8.96 5.02
C LYS A 3 -6.12 8.04 3.79
N LYS A 4 -5.22 8.23 2.82
CA LYS A 4 -5.14 7.36 1.64
C LYS A 4 -3.80 6.67 1.61
N LEU A 5 -3.82 5.43 1.15
CA LEU A 5 -2.61 4.68 0.83
C LEU A 5 -2.69 4.29 -0.63
N LYS A 6 -1.95 5.00 -1.47
CA LYS A 6 -1.92 4.75 -2.91
C LYS A 6 -0.80 3.79 -3.24
N ILE A 7 -1.06 2.82 -4.10
CA ILE A 7 -0.11 1.77 -4.47
C ILE A 7 -0.10 1.66 -5.99
N TYR A 8 1.02 1.97 -6.61
CA TYR A 8 1.11 2.07 -8.08
C TYR A 8 2.54 1.84 -8.58
N MET A 9 2.72 1.70 -9.90
CA MET A 9 4.04 1.61 -10.54
C MET A 9 4.52 2.98 -11.03
N GLU A 10 5.77 3.33 -10.76
CA GLU A 10 6.42 4.56 -11.25
C GLU A 10 7.83 4.22 -11.75
N ASN A 11 8.13 4.46 -13.03
CA ASN A 11 9.45 4.19 -13.63
C ASN A 11 9.96 2.74 -13.48
N GLY A 12 9.06 1.76 -13.36
CA GLY A 12 9.40 0.34 -13.17
C GLY A 12 9.53 -0.07 -11.70
N ASP A 13 9.37 0.87 -10.77
CA ASP A 13 9.39 0.62 -9.32
C ASP A 13 7.97 0.56 -8.77
N PHE A 14 7.77 -0.25 -7.73
CA PHE A 14 6.55 -0.23 -6.93
C PHE A 14 6.58 0.97 -5.98
N VAL A 15 5.49 1.70 -5.88
CA VAL A 15 5.40 2.91 -5.03
C VAL A 15 4.25 2.77 -4.04
N ILE A 16 4.53 3.09 -2.77
CA ILE A 16 3.51 3.41 -1.77
C ILE A 16 3.55 4.91 -1.53
N GLU A 17 2.41 5.58 -1.75
CA GLU A 17 2.20 6.98 -1.40
C GLU A 17 1.19 7.06 -0.24
N HIS A 18 1.67 7.51 0.91
CA HIS A 18 0.85 7.81 2.08
C HIS A 18 0.35 9.25 1.97
N VAL A 19 -0.97 9.45 1.89
CA VAL A 19 -1.61 10.77 1.90
C VAL A 19 -2.37 10.96 3.19
N ASN A 20 -1.99 11.98 3.98
CA ASN A 20 -2.67 12.25 5.25
C ASN A 20 -3.98 13.03 5.05
N SER A 21 -4.72 13.24 6.13
CA SER A 21 -6.02 13.95 6.11
C SER A 21 -5.94 15.43 5.66
N PHE A 22 -4.74 16.01 5.60
CA PHE A 22 -4.49 17.38 5.12
C PHE A 22 -4.05 17.42 3.65
N GLY A 23 -3.95 16.25 3.00
CA GLY A 23 -3.52 16.14 1.61
C GLY A 23 -2.00 16.16 1.40
N HIS A 24 -1.19 16.16 2.46
CA HIS A 24 0.26 16.00 2.32
C HIS A 24 0.59 14.55 2.05
N SER A 25 1.52 14.31 1.11
CA SER A 25 1.96 12.98 0.75
C SER A 25 3.43 12.70 1.00
N THR A 26 3.72 11.46 1.37
CA THR A 26 5.06 10.89 1.46
C THR A 26 5.10 9.62 0.62
N LYS A 27 6.13 9.48 -0.21
CA LYS A 27 6.31 8.33 -1.12
C LYS A 27 7.48 7.46 -0.69
N ARG A 28 7.37 6.16 -0.94
CA ARG A 28 8.46 5.18 -0.87
C ARG A 28 8.40 4.29 -2.11
N SER A 29 9.56 4.04 -2.71
CA SER A 29 9.70 3.21 -3.91
C SER A 29 10.47 1.93 -3.58
N PHE A 30 10.12 0.83 -4.26
CA PHE A 30 10.68 -0.50 -4.07
C PHE A 30 10.97 -1.14 -5.42
N LEU A 31 12.13 -1.78 -5.54
CA LEU A 31 12.54 -2.49 -6.77
C LEU A 31 11.85 -3.85 -6.94
N SER A 32 11.18 -4.36 -5.89
CA SER A 32 10.60 -5.70 -5.88
C SER A 32 9.25 -5.74 -5.19
N GLU A 33 8.45 -6.72 -5.60
CA GLU A 33 7.17 -7.06 -4.96
C GLU A 33 7.35 -7.41 -3.47
N SER A 34 8.44 -8.09 -3.10
CA SER A 34 8.75 -8.41 -1.71
C SER A 34 8.96 -7.16 -0.86
N GLY A 35 9.68 -6.17 -1.36
CA GLY A 35 9.88 -4.89 -0.66
C GLY A 35 8.58 -4.11 -0.47
N LEU A 36 7.69 -4.16 -1.48
CA LEU A 36 6.35 -3.60 -1.37
C LEU A 36 5.55 -4.27 -0.23
N LYS A 37 5.52 -5.61 -0.21
CA LYS A 37 4.79 -6.40 0.80
C LYS A 37 5.31 -6.16 2.22
N GLU A 38 6.63 -6.17 2.41
CA GLU A 38 7.26 -5.84 3.70
C GLU A 38 6.89 -4.41 4.16
N SER A 39 6.77 -3.46 3.23
CA SER A 39 6.29 -2.13 3.61
C SER A 39 4.79 -2.10 3.90
N LEU A 40 3.97 -2.91 3.25
CA LEU A 40 2.54 -3.04 3.57
C LEU A 40 2.31 -3.65 4.94
N ASP A 41 3.16 -4.60 5.37
CA ASP A 41 3.11 -5.18 6.72
C ASP A 41 3.16 -4.12 7.83
N SER A 42 3.88 -3.02 7.62
CA SER A 42 3.93 -1.91 8.59
C SER A 42 2.60 -1.19 8.78
N TYR A 43 1.63 -1.42 7.88
CA TYR A 43 0.28 -0.89 7.95
C TYR A 43 -0.75 -1.91 8.45
N ALA A 44 -0.40 -3.19 8.66
CA ALA A 44 -1.37 -4.25 8.93
C ALA A 44 -2.36 -3.90 10.06
N ALA A 45 -1.84 -3.46 11.21
CA ALA A 45 -2.63 -3.09 12.38
C ALA A 45 -3.50 -1.82 12.21
N VAL A 46 -3.33 -1.06 11.14
CA VAL A 46 -4.00 0.23 10.91
C VAL A 46 -4.53 0.40 9.49
N ILE A 47 -4.54 -0.66 8.68
CA ILE A 47 -4.86 -0.60 7.24
C ILE A 47 -6.30 -0.14 7.02
N ASP A 48 -7.18 -0.47 7.96
CA ASP A 48 -8.60 -0.11 7.99
C ASP A 48 -8.84 1.40 8.16
N GLN A 49 -7.83 2.14 8.62
CA GLN A 49 -7.85 3.60 8.70
C GLN A 49 -7.53 4.29 7.37
N TYR A 50 -7.09 3.51 6.36
CA TYR A 50 -6.71 4.02 5.04
C TYR A 50 -7.73 3.61 3.99
N GLU A 51 -8.06 4.56 3.12
CA GLU A 51 -8.63 4.26 1.81
C GLU A 51 -7.51 3.75 0.90
N LEU A 52 -7.60 2.50 0.45
CA LEU A 52 -6.64 1.90 -0.47
C LEU A 52 -6.98 2.28 -1.91
N GLU A 53 -6.04 2.95 -2.57
CA GLU A 53 -6.12 3.24 -4.00
C GLU A 53 -5.00 2.48 -4.72
N VAL A 54 -5.34 1.40 -5.40
CA VAL A 54 -4.35 0.54 -6.07
C VAL A 54 -4.52 0.65 -7.57
N SER A 55 -3.41 0.80 -8.30
CA SER A 55 -3.45 0.77 -9.78
C SER A 55 -3.86 -0.61 -10.30
N ASP A 56 -4.49 -0.63 -11.47
CA ASP A 56 -5.09 -1.85 -12.05
C ASP A 56 -4.08 -2.99 -12.17
N GLU A 57 -2.84 -2.68 -12.57
CA GLU A 57 -1.78 -3.68 -12.74
C GLU A 57 -1.30 -4.31 -11.43
N LEU A 58 -1.49 -3.65 -10.29
CA LEU A 58 -1.11 -4.14 -8.97
C LEU A 58 -2.31 -4.67 -8.16
N TRP A 59 -3.54 -4.36 -8.58
CA TRP A 59 -4.76 -4.61 -7.82
C TRP A 59 -4.85 -6.04 -7.28
N ALA A 60 -4.78 -7.04 -8.17
CA ALA A 60 -4.94 -8.44 -7.77
C ALA A 60 -3.89 -8.87 -6.75
N MET A 61 -2.63 -8.48 -6.95
CA MET A 61 -1.51 -8.86 -6.08
C MET A 61 -1.60 -8.19 -4.70
N VAL A 62 -1.91 -6.90 -4.66
CA VAL A 62 -2.06 -6.15 -3.40
C VAL A 62 -3.28 -6.60 -2.62
N ILE A 63 -4.45 -6.72 -3.27
CA ILE A 63 -5.68 -7.11 -2.58
C ILE A 63 -5.61 -8.55 -2.06
N ASN A 64 -5.05 -9.49 -2.84
CA ASN A 64 -4.84 -10.85 -2.36
C ASN A 64 -3.92 -10.90 -1.14
N TYR A 65 -2.87 -10.07 -1.11
CA TYR A 65 -1.95 -10.00 0.01
C TYR A 65 -2.60 -9.37 1.25
N VAL A 66 -3.20 -8.19 1.12
CA VAL A 66 -3.87 -7.50 2.23
C VAL A 66 -5.03 -8.33 2.78
N SER A 67 -5.75 -9.07 1.94
CA SER A 67 -6.86 -9.94 2.37
C SER A 67 -6.40 -11.30 2.93
N SER A 68 -5.10 -11.61 2.87
CA SER A 68 -4.58 -12.89 3.35
C SER A 68 -4.65 -13.02 4.87
N GLU A 69 -4.81 -14.24 5.37
CA GLU A 69 -4.78 -14.48 6.82
C GLU A 69 -3.43 -14.08 7.44
N GLU A 70 -2.33 -14.19 6.69
CA GLU A 70 -1.00 -13.79 7.16
C GLU A 70 -0.96 -12.29 7.47
N PHE A 71 -1.47 -11.47 6.55
CA PHE A 71 -1.51 -10.03 6.72
C PHE A 71 -2.48 -9.62 7.83
N GLN A 72 -3.69 -10.21 7.85
CA GLN A 72 -4.74 -9.88 8.82
C GLN A 72 -4.41 -10.29 10.27
N ARG A 73 -3.38 -11.11 10.50
CA ARG A 73 -2.93 -11.53 11.83
C ARG A 73 -1.79 -10.69 12.40
N LYS A 74 -1.22 -9.76 11.63
CA LYS A 74 -0.14 -8.85 12.06
C LYS A 74 -0.69 -7.61 12.75
#